data_AF-A0A084W861-F1
#
_entry.id   AF-A0A084W861-F1
#
_cell.length_a   1.000
_cell.length_b   1.000
_cell.length_c   1.000
_cell.angle_alpha   90.00
_cell.angle_beta   90.00
_cell.angle_gamma   90.00
#
_symmetry.space_group_name_H-M   'P 1'
#
loop_
_entity.id
_entity.type
_entity.pdbx_description
1 polymer ?
#
loop_
_entity_poly.entity_id
_entity_poly.type
_entity_poly.pdbx_seq_one_letter_code
_entity_poly.pdbx_strand_id
1 'polypeptide(L)'
;MGSSYMLIVLAFVCALQSATGRPDYAINGEIKGSAVTADTASLASLLLNLLDDYTFMLGADYPLLERLTDALSTIGTTLADKGGIMADNVAVLAADDSGIVSAVFQDAIDSIDEVLPLLSTGFAQQFLTLEHRNKKYITDMMKDVFGYLSDTLSTLNDLLGILQDAAEQAQIEAGGDEQPVSLALIRGTISPRVIYSLMNAIAQLTAAISPLLYAVDNSLANVDEADTYILTVKSDIETFLLQAHQEVVRFNGELRQLKTDTVGVIQNVGDPFEEQQPQIDELLPVLQAATTFEDDLDGALQLFERTVSAASIAEKTVLLEDEVAAYISLAKTFDDDLVTLYGDQICPAVISVAEVLVANGPYATYCYNKYSQEVLDLAAHHYYHFTECYQLELNRIYSLHRLIVDLVDLVTFNYGELYDDFLVCLETEPCPGVDCNACIDTLGEVLDTLSRLANEKFSLIEQIIPTELDASLQRLKSCTAFDQYKLIADTHDLVAAVYDCEETGYN
;
A
#
# COMPACT_ATOMS: atom_id res chain seq x y z
N MET A 1 32.35 4.69 -13.69
CA MET A 1 32.01 3.78 -14.80
C MET A 1 32.44 4.41 -16.13
N GLY A 2 33.75 4.54 -16.40
CA GLY A 2 34.24 5.27 -17.57
C GLY A 2 35.37 4.57 -18.34
N SER A 3 35.74 3.34 -17.97
CA SER A 3 36.88 2.62 -18.57
C SER A 3 36.48 1.42 -19.43
N SER A 4 35.21 0.99 -19.40
CA SER A 4 34.75 -0.16 -20.20
C SER A 4 34.31 0.21 -21.62
N TYR A 5 33.76 1.41 -21.82
CA TYR A 5 33.36 1.89 -23.15
C TYR A 5 34.55 2.11 -24.10
N MET A 6 35.71 2.51 -23.57
CA MET A 6 36.90 2.77 -24.39
C MET A 6 37.62 1.49 -24.83
N LEU A 7 37.47 0.39 -24.08
CA LEU A 7 38.03 -0.92 -24.42
C LEU A 7 37.22 -1.64 -25.51
N ILE A 8 35.90 -1.43 -25.55
CA ILE A 8 35.04 -1.97 -26.62
C ILE A 8 35.31 -1.26 -27.95
N VAL A 9 35.48 0.08 -27.94
CA VAL A 9 35.83 0.85 -29.15
C VAL A 9 37.23 0.49 -29.68
N LEU A 10 38.22 0.23 -28.80
CA LEU A 10 39.57 -0.12 -29.25
C LEU A 10 39.69 -1.58 -29.73
N ALA A 11 38.91 -2.51 -29.18
CA ALA A 11 38.84 -3.89 -29.64
C ALA A 11 38.13 -3.99 -31.01
N PHE A 12 37.11 -3.16 -31.25
CA PHE A 12 36.41 -3.07 -32.55
C PHE A 12 37.34 -2.55 -33.67
N VAL A 13 38.22 -1.58 -33.36
CA VAL A 13 39.18 -1.03 -34.32
C VAL A 13 40.35 -2.00 -34.62
N CYS A 14 40.72 -2.86 -33.68
CA CYS A 14 41.80 -3.85 -33.89
C CYS A 14 41.33 -5.13 -34.60
N ALA A 15 40.04 -5.49 -34.56
CA ALA A 15 39.49 -6.59 -35.36
C ALA A 15 39.34 -6.23 -36.86
N LEU A 16 39.34 -4.93 -37.21
CA LEU A 16 39.24 -4.41 -38.57
C LEU A 16 40.56 -4.48 -39.39
N GLN A 17 41.64 -5.10 -38.87
CA GLN A 17 42.93 -5.15 -39.57
C GLN A 17 43.29 -6.52 -40.19
N SER A 18 42.34 -7.45 -40.28
CA SER A 18 42.60 -8.76 -40.91
C SER A 18 41.49 -9.20 -41.86
N ALA A 19 41.34 -8.50 -42.98
CA ALA A 19 41.11 -9.05 -44.32
C ALA A 19 41.12 -7.89 -45.31
N THR A 20 41.91 -7.99 -46.37
CA THR A 20 41.77 -7.14 -47.56
C THR A 20 40.54 -7.57 -48.33
N GLY A 21 39.37 -7.45 -47.70
CA GLY A 21 38.07 -7.64 -48.32
C GLY A 21 37.42 -6.27 -48.54
N ARG A 22 36.99 -5.95 -49.76
CA ARG A 22 36.21 -4.74 -50.02
C ARG A 22 34.73 -5.14 -49.97
N PRO A 23 33.92 -4.63 -49.03
CA PRO A 23 32.54 -5.09 -48.86
C PRO A 23 31.78 -4.90 -50.17
N ASP A 24 31.21 -5.96 -50.78
CA ASP A 24 30.71 -5.89 -52.17
C ASP A 24 29.54 -6.87 -52.45
N TYR A 25 28.68 -7.15 -51.46
CA TYR A 25 27.49 -8.03 -51.61
C TYR A 25 27.82 -9.41 -52.22
N ALA A 26 28.85 -10.06 -51.70
CA ALA A 26 29.39 -11.34 -52.16
C ALA A 26 29.92 -11.35 -53.61
N ILE A 27 30.00 -10.19 -54.29
CA ILE A 27 30.64 -10.04 -55.60
C ILE A 27 32.12 -9.71 -55.40
N ASN A 28 32.99 -10.32 -56.19
CA ASN A 28 34.41 -9.96 -56.23
C ASN A 28 34.62 -8.69 -57.09
N GLY A 29 34.08 -7.53 -56.67
CA GLY A 29 34.22 -6.25 -57.38
C GLY A 29 33.40 -5.10 -56.79
N GLU A 30 33.80 -3.84 -57.06
CA GLU A 30 33.34 -2.67 -56.28
C GLU A 30 31.87 -2.22 -56.51
N ILE A 31 31.03 -2.37 -55.48
CA ILE A 31 29.69 -1.80 -55.33
C ILE A 31 29.73 -0.65 -54.32
N LYS A 32 29.42 0.56 -54.78
CA LYS A 32 29.38 1.73 -53.88
C LYS A 32 28.19 1.66 -52.94
N GLY A 33 28.46 1.75 -51.63
CA GLY A 33 27.43 1.85 -50.58
C GLY A 33 27.27 0.60 -49.70
N SER A 34 27.95 -0.49 -50.07
CA SER A 34 28.04 -1.75 -49.31
C SER A 34 28.56 -1.56 -47.88
N ALA A 35 29.67 -0.84 -47.69
CA ALA A 35 30.22 -0.57 -46.36
C ALA A 35 29.23 0.14 -45.42
N VAL A 36 28.54 1.17 -45.94
CA VAL A 36 27.51 1.91 -45.19
C VAL A 36 26.33 0.99 -44.87
N THR A 37 26.00 0.08 -45.78
CA THR A 37 24.94 -0.90 -45.59
C THR A 37 25.29 -1.90 -44.48
N ALA A 38 26.51 -2.43 -44.49
CA ALA A 38 27.01 -3.30 -43.44
C ALA A 38 26.96 -2.61 -42.07
N ASP A 39 27.49 -1.39 -41.97
CA ASP A 39 27.45 -0.61 -40.73
C ASP A 39 26.02 -0.36 -40.23
N THR A 40 25.08 -0.05 -41.14
CA THR A 40 23.68 0.22 -40.77
C THR A 40 22.94 -1.05 -40.35
N ALA A 41 23.22 -2.19 -41.00
CA ALA A 41 22.67 -3.48 -40.62
C ALA A 41 23.22 -3.97 -39.27
N SER A 42 24.53 -3.79 -39.01
CA SER A 42 25.10 -4.05 -37.69
C SER A 42 24.50 -3.17 -36.59
N LEU A 43 24.14 -1.92 -36.90
CA LEU A 43 23.39 -1.07 -35.97
C LEU A 43 21.99 -1.62 -35.72
N ALA A 44 21.28 -2.11 -36.74
CA ALA A 44 19.98 -2.75 -36.57
C ALA A 44 20.07 -3.99 -35.66
N SER A 45 21.10 -4.83 -35.84
CA SER A 45 21.38 -5.98 -34.96
C SER A 45 21.58 -5.54 -33.51
N LEU A 46 22.42 -4.52 -33.28
CA LEU A 46 22.63 -3.97 -31.94
C LEU A 46 21.31 -3.49 -31.31
N LEU A 47 20.47 -2.77 -32.06
CA LEU A 47 19.19 -2.28 -31.56
C LEU A 47 18.20 -3.41 -31.27
N LEU A 48 18.16 -4.47 -32.07
CA LEU A 48 17.31 -5.64 -31.83
C LEU A 48 17.73 -6.39 -30.56
N ASN A 49 19.03 -6.51 -30.32
CA ASN A 49 19.55 -7.14 -29.11
C ASN A 49 19.15 -6.41 -27.81
N LEU A 50 18.88 -5.10 -27.87
CA LEU A 50 18.38 -4.35 -26.71
C LEU A 50 16.98 -4.79 -26.25
N LEU A 51 16.22 -5.53 -27.07
CA LEU A 51 14.89 -6.04 -26.68
C LEU A 51 14.94 -7.06 -25.52
N ASP A 52 16.11 -7.62 -25.23
CA ASP A 52 16.33 -8.59 -24.15
C ASP A 52 17.04 -7.96 -22.92
N ASP A 53 17.35 -6.66 -22.96
CA ASP A 53 18.17 -6.02 -21.91
C ASP A 53 17.35 -5.62 -20.66
N TYR A 54 16.05 -5.33 -20.79
CA TYR A 54 15.22 -4.89 -19.67
C TYR A 54 14.88 -6.05 -18.73
N THR A 55 15.48 -6.08 -17.54
CA THR A 55 15.30 -7.13 -16.54
C THR A 55 15.04 -6.56 -15.15
N PHE A 56 14.12 -7.18 -14.41
CA PHE A 56 13.74 -6.83 -13.04
C PHE A 56 13.23 -8.07 -12.30
N MET A 57 13.06 -7.98 -10.98
CA MET A 57 12.54 -9.05 -10.14
C MET A 57 11.22 -8.63 -9.51
N LEU A 58 10.17 -9.43 -9.70
CA LEU A 58 8.88 -9.23 -9.07
C LEU A 58 8.95 -9.66 -7.59
N GLY A 59 8.35 -8.86 -6.70
CA GLY A 59 8.25 -9.16 -5.27
C GLY A 59 6.83 -9.23 -4.73
N ALA A 60 5.83 -8.70 -5.46
CA ALA A 60 4.45 -8.59 -4.98
C ALA A 60 3.68 -9.92 -4.88
N ASP A 61 4.21 -11.02 -5.44
CA ASP A 61 3.54 -12.33 -5.55
C ASP A 61 2.15 -12.21 -6.21
N TYR A 62 2.07 -11.40 -7.28
CA TYR A 62 0.84 -11.18 -8.05
C TYR A 62 0.93 -11.88 -9.41
N PRO A 63 0.24 -13.03 -9.62
CA PRO A 63 0.42 -13.87 -10.81
C PRO A 63 0.06 -13.23 -12.15
N LEU A 64 -0.61 -12.08 -12.15
CA LEU A 64 -0.81 -11.32 -13.38
C LEU A 64 0.51 -10.72 -13.86
N LEU A 65 1.29 -10.10 -12.97
CA LEU A 65 2.55 -9.44 -13.33
C LEU A 65 3.54 -10.46 -13.90
N GLU A 66 3.67 -11.63 -13.27
CA GLU A 66 4.52 -12.71 -13.76
C GLU A 66 4.17 -13.11 -15.20
N ARG A 67 2.88 -13.34 -15.47
CA ARG A 67 2.42 -13.73 -16.81
C ARG A 67 2.64 -12.63 -17.86
N LEU A 68 2.47 -11.37 -17.48
CA LEU A 68 2.72 -10.24 -18.37
C LEU A 68 4.22 -10.10 -18.68
N THR A 69 5.08 -10.18 -17.66
CA THR A 69 6.54 -10.19 -17.82
C THR A 69 6.97 -11.33 -18.73
N ASP A 70 6.53 -12.57 -18.45
CA ASP A 70 6.90 -13.74 -19.27
C ASP A 70 6.49 -13.56 -20.74
N ALA A 71 5.29 -13.03 -20.99
CA ALA A 71 4.80 -12.80 -22.36
C ALA A 71 5.62 -11.73 -23.09
N LEU A 72 5.90 -10.59 -22.44
CA LEU A 72 6.68 -9.49 -23.00
C LEU A 72 8.14 -9.89 -23.23
N SER A 73 8.78 -10.51 -22.23
CA SER A 73 10.14 -11.01 -22.34
C SER A 73 10.25 -12.07 -23.43
N THR A 74 9.29 -13.01 -23.55
CA THR A 74 9.31 -13.99 -24.64
C THR A 74 9.29 -13.32 -26.02
N ILE A 75 8.47 -12.27 -26.21
CA ILE A 75 8.46 -11.49 -27.45
C ILE A 75 9.82 -10.82 -27.67
N GLY A 76 10.33 -10.12 -26.66
CA GLY A 76 11.61 -9.41 -26.68
C GLY A 76 12.77 -10.33 -27.03
N THR A 77 12.99 -11.38 -26.25
CA THR A 77 14.08 -12.36 -26.45
C THR A 77 13.99 -13.06 -27.80
N THR A 78 12.79 -13.45 -28.25
CA THR A 78 12.63 -14.13 -29.55
C THR A 78 12.97 -13.21 -30.72
N LEU A 79 12.56 -11.94 -30.66
CA LEU A 79 12.87 -10.95 -31.69
C LEU A 79 14.32 -10.46 -31.61
N ALA A 80 14.91 -10.38 -30.42
CA ALA A 80 16.34 -10.13 -30.25
C ALA A 80 17.17 -11.24 -30.93
N ASP A 81 16.87 -12.51 -30.64
CA ASP A 81 17.59 -13.66 -31.20
C ASP A 81 17.41 -13.74 -32.73
N LYS A 82 16.17 -13.89 -33.22
CA LYS A 82 15.90 -14.09 -34.64
C LYS A 82 16.12 -12.84 -35.48
N GLY A 83 15.74 -11.69 -34.97
CA GLY A 83 15.97 -10.40 -35.63
C GLY A 83 17.45 -10.02 -35.65
N GLY A 84 18.18 -10.27 -34.55
CA GLY A 84 19.62 -10.04 -34.47
C GLY A 84 20.38 -10.87 -35.51
N ILE A 85 20.10 -12.18 -35.58
CA ILE A 85 20.66 -13.08 -36.61
C ILE A 85 20.36 -12.56 -38.01
N MET A 86 19.12 -12.13 -38.27
CA MET A 86 18.73 -11.59 -39.57
C MET A 86 19.53 -10.33 -39.94
N ALA A 87 19.64 -9.37 -39.02
CA ALA A 87 20.39 -8.15 -39.25
C ALA A 87 21.90 -8.42 -39.42
N ASP A 88 22.45 -9.37 -38.68
CA ASP A 88 23.84 -9.82 -38.83
C ASP A 88 24.08 -10.49 -40.18
N ASN A 89 23.18 -11.34 -40.67
CA ASN A 89 23.30 -11.96 -42.00
C ASN A 89 23.25 -10.91 -43.12
N VAL A 90 22.41 -9.89 -42.99
CA VAL A 90 22.38 -8.75 -43.94
C VAL A 90 23.70 -7.96 -43.88
N ALA A 91 24.27 -7.76 -42.69
CA ALA A 91 25.56 -7.10 -42.53
C ALA A 91 26.70 -7.91 -43.15
N VAL A 92 26.74 -9.23 -42.91
CA VAL A 92 27.69 -10.17 -43.48
C VAL A 92 27.59 -10.17 -45.00
N LEU A 93 26.38 -10.25 -45.55
CA LEU A 93 26.16 -10.16 -46.99
C LEU A 93 26.74 -8.87 -47.56
N ALA A 94 26.39 -7.72 -46.98
CA ALA A 94 26.90 -6.44 -47.45
C ALA A 94 28.44 -6.32 -47.33
N ALA A 95 29.04 -7.03 -46.37
CA ALA A 95 30.47 -7.05 -46.12
C ALA A 95 31.25 -8.09 -46.94
N ASP A 96 30.59 -9.09 -47.51
CA ASP A 96 31.24 -10.18 -48.24
C ASP A 96 31.72 -9.74 -49.62
N ASP A 97 32.86 -10.30 -50.03
CA ASP A 97 33.54 -10.06 -51.31
C ASP A 97 34.14 -11.34 -51.90
N SER A 98 33.72 -12.50 -51.38
CA SER A 98 34.19 -13.82 -51.76
C SER A 98 34.04 -14.16 -53.25
N GLY A 99 33.07 -13.54 -53.94
CA GLY A 99 32.65 -13.95 -55.28
C GLY A 99 31.75 -15.19 -55.28
N ILE A 100 31.22 -15.60 -54.11
CA ILE A 100 30.27 -16.71 -53.93
C ILE A 100 28.89 -16.13 -53.61
N VAL A 101 28.17 -15.73 -54.65
CA VAL A 101 26.93 -14.94 -54.51
C VAL A 101 25.79 -15.72 -53.86
N SER A 102 25.44 -16.89 -54.42
CA SER A 102 24.16 -17.55 -54.12
C SER A 102 23.97 -17.92 -52.65
N ALA A 103 25.01 -18.47 -52.00
CA ALA A 103 24.91 -18.95 -50.62
C ALA A 103 24.68 -17.81 -49.61
N VAL A 104 25.42 -16.70 -49.75
CA VAL A 104 25.39 -15.60 -48.77
C VAL A 104 24.11 -14.76 -48.92
N PHE A 105 23.56 -14.64 -50.14
CA PHE A 105 22.23 -14.07 -50.35
C PHE A 105 21.13 -14.96 -49.74
N GLN A 106 21.22 -16.27 -49.94
CA GLN A 106 20.24 -17.21 -49.40
C GLN A 106 20.19 -17.16 -47.87
N ASP A 107 21.35 -17.09 -47.19
CA ASP A 107 21.41 -16.98 -45.73
C ASP A 107 20.71 -15.69 -45.21
N ALA A 108 20.85 -14.57 -45.92
CA ALA A 108 20.18 -13.32 -45.57
C ALA A 108 18.67 -13.38 -45.84
N ILE A 109 18.25 -13.86 -47.02
CA ILE A 109 16.84 -14.00 -47.40
C ILE A 109 16.10 -14.97 -46.48
N ASP A 110 16.69 -16.15 -46.23
CA ASP A 110 16.10 -17.17 -45.35
C ASP A 110 15.91 -16.62 -43.93
N SER A 111 16.87 -15.84 -43.41
CA SER A 111 16.75 -15.23 -42.08
C SER A 111 15.64 -14.18 -42.00
N ILE A 112 15.36 -13.45 -43.09
CA ILE A 112 14.21 -12.53 -43.16
C ILE A 112 12.90 -13.33 -43.21
N ASP A 113 12.86 -14.38 -44.01
CA ASP A 113 11.71 -15.28 -44.13
C ASP A 113 11.41 -16.03 -42.82
N GLU A 114 12.39 -16.22 -41.93
CA GLU A 114 12.17 -16.73 -40.56
C GLU A 114 11.51 -15.70 -39.63
N VAL A 115 11.79 -14.41 -39.79
CA VAL A 115 11.27 -13.35 -38.92
C VAL A 115 9.83 -12.93 -39.31
N LEU A 116 9.52 -12.85 -40.61
CA LEU A 116 8.19 -12.48 -41.10
C LEU A 116 7.01 -13.27 -40.48
N PRO A 117 7.05 -14.61 -40.33
CA PRO A 117 5.96 -15.36 -39.69
C PRO A 117 5.83 -15.06 -38.19
N LEU A 118 6.92 -14.67 -37.50
CA LEU A 118 6.86 -14.28 -36.09
C LEU A 118 6.01 -13.02 -35.90
N LEU A 119 6.23 -12.02 -36.74
CA LEU A 119 5.54 -10.72 -36.71
C LEU A 119 4.04 -10.83 -37.04
N SER A 120 3.64 -11.87 -37.76
CA SER A 120 2.25 -12.07 -38.17
C SER A 120 1.47 -13.03 -37.27
N THR A 121 2.07 -14.16 -36.88
CA THR A 121 1.35 -15.26 -36.18
C THR A 121 2.13 -15.93 -35.05
N GLY A 122 3.43 -15.64 -34.88
CA GLY A 122 4.30 -16.34 -33.94
C GLY A 122 3.96 -16.10 -32.46
N PHE A 123 3.33 -14.97 -32.13
CA PHE A 123 3.09 -14.55 -30.74
C PHE A 123 1.62 -14.65 -30.29
N ALA A 124 0.82 -15.50 -30.92
CA ALA A 124 -0.61 -15.61 -30.64
C ALA A 124 -0.93 -15.90 -29.16
N GLN A 125 -0.14 -16.75 -28.49
CA GLN A 125 -0.35 -17.06 -27.07
C GLN A 125 0.03 -15.90 -26.16
N GLN A 126 1.14 -15.23 -26.45
CA GLN A 126 1.59 -14.05 -25.72
C GLN A 126 0.53 -12.94 -25.84
N PHE A 127 -0.03 -12.73 -27.03
CA PHE A 127 -1.10 -11.75 -27.24
C PHE A 127 -2.37 -12.10 -26.45
N LEU A 128 -2.75 -13.37 -26.31
CA LEU A 128 -3.87 -13.75 -25.44
C LEU A 128 -3.62 -13.39 -23.97
N THR A 129 -2.38 -13.54 -23.50
CA THR A 129 -2.00 -13.13 -22.14
C THR A 129 -2.00 -11.62 -21.96
N LEU A 130 -1.50 -10.88 -22.96
CA LEU A 130 -1.44 -9.42 -22.94
C LEU A 130 -2.82 -8.76 -23.11
N GLU A 131 -3.81 -9.47 -23.66
CA GLU A 131 -5.21 -9.02 -23.76
C GLU A 131 -5.99 -9.18 -22.44
N HIS A 132 -5.35 -8.88 -21.31
CA HIS A 132 -5.95 -8.96 -19.98
C HIS A 132 -7.20 -8.06 -19.87
N ARG A 133 -8.26 -8.58 -19.24
CA ARG A 133 -9.59 -7.92 -19.12
C ARG A 133 -10.18 -7.50 -20.48
N ASN A 134 -9.81 -8.19 -21.56
CA ASN A 134 -10.17 -7.86 -22.93
C ASN A 134 -9.68 -6.47 -23.38
N LYS A 135 -8.64 -5.93 -22.73
CA LYS A 135 -7.98 -4.70 -23.15
C LYS A 135 -6.91 -5.02 -24.17
N LYS A 136 -6.90 -4.30 -25.30
CA LYS A 136 -6.01 -4.57 -26.43
C LYS A 136 -4.89 -3.56 -26.59
N TYR A 137 -4.69 -2.66 -25.62
CA TYR A 137 -3.77 -1.53 -25.78
C TYR A 137 -2.33 -1.98 -26.12
N ILE A 138 -1.79 -2.95 -25.39
CA ILE A 138 -0.45 -3.52 -25.68
C ILE A 138 -0.45 -4.22 -27.04
N THR A 139 -1.43 -5.08 -27.31
CA THR A 139 -1.42 -5.89 -28.54
C THR A 139 -1.70 -5.06 -29.79
N ASP A 140 -2.50 -4.02 -29.72
CA ASP A 140 -2.74 -3.09 -30.82
C ASP A 140 -1.47 -2.27 -31.11
N MET A 141 -0.81 -1.74 -30.06
CA MET A 141 0.49 -1.07 -30.21
C MET A 141 1.54 -1.99 -30.84
N MET A 142 1.63 -3.25 -30.39
CA MET A 142 2.57 -4.23 -30.94
C MET A 142 2.24 -4.61 -32.38
N LYS A 143 0.95 -4.82 -32.71
CA LYS A 143 0.53 -5.16 -34.08
C LYS A 143 0.82 -4.03 -35.06
N ASP A 144 0.64 -2.78 -34.65
CA ASP A 144 0.97 -1.62 -35.48
C ASP A 144 2.48 -1.58 -35.81
N VAL A 145 3.32 -1.80 -34.79
CA VAL A 145 4.77 -1.86 -34.97
C VAL A 145 5.19 -3.08 -35.80
N PHE A 146 4.61 -4.24 -35.55
CA PHE A 146 4.87 -5.47 -36.31
C PHE A 146 4.45 -5.31 -37.78
N GLY A 147 3.35 -4.61 -38.06
CA GLY A 147 2.93 -4.30 -39.43
C GLY A 147 3.99 -3.46 -40.15
N TYR A 148 4.45 -2.38 -39.53
CA TYR A 148 5.50 -1.53 -40.12
C TYR A 148 6.82 -2.27 -40.33
N LEU A 149 7.22 -3.11 -39.36
CA LEU A 149 8.42 -3.93 -39.48
C LEU A 149 8.27 -5.00 -40.58
N SER A 150 7.12 -5.66 -40.67
CA SER A 150 6.80 -6.66 -41.70
C SER A 150 6.84 -6.08 -43.11
N ASP A 151 6.29 -4.87 -43.31
CA ASP A 151 6.35 -4.16 -44.60
C ASP A 151 7.79 -3.79 -44.98
N THR A 152 8.58 -3.35 -44.00
CA THR A 152 9.99 -2.99 -44.18
C THR A 152 10.83 -4.22 -44.55
N LEU A 153 10.64 -5.34 -43.84
CA LEU A 153 11.34 -6.59 -44.09
C LEU A 153 10.93 -7.23 -45.41
N SER A 154 9.65 -7.17 -45.79
CA SER A 154 9.19 -7.65 -47.10
C SER A 154 9.84 -6.85 -48.23
N THR A 155 9.90 -5.53 -48.10
CA THR A 155 10.58 -4.66 -49.08
C THR A 155 12.08 -4.97 -49.16
N LEU A 156 12.73 -5.22 -48.02
CA LEU A 156 14.13 -5.62 -47.97
C LEU A 156 14.35 -6.96 -48.68
N ASN A 157 13.49 -7.96 -48.41
CA ASN A 157 13.56 -9.29 -49.01
C ASN A 157 13.45 -9.22 -50.55
N ASP A 158 12.46 -8.48 -51.06
CA ASP A 158 12.27 -8.28 -52.50
C ASP A 158 13.49 -7.61 -53.16
N LEU A 159 14.07 -6.60 -52.49
CA LEU A 159 15.26 -5.90 -53.00
C LEU A 159 16.51 -6.79 -52.97
N LEU A 160 16.66 -7.65 -51.96
CA LEU A 160 17.74 -8.62 -51.89
C LEU A 160 17.60 -9.67 -52.98
N GLY A 161 16.40 -10.17 -53.26
CA GLY A 161 16.17 -11.10 -54.38
C GLY A 161 16.50 -10.48 -55.75
N ILE A 162 16.09 -9.23 -56.00
CA ILE A 162 16.47 -8.51 -57.23
C ILE A 162 17.98 -8.33 -57.33
N LEU A 163 18.64 -8.02 -56.21
CA LEU A 163 20.09 -7.85 -56.18
C LEU A 163 20.82 -9.19 -56.37
N GLN A 164 20.32 -10.27 -55.80
CA GLN A 164 20.85 -11.63 -55.98
C GLN A 164 20.84 -12.01 -57.46
N ASP A 165 19.69 -11.89 -58.14
CA ASP A 165 19.56 -12.20 -59.57
C ASP A 165 20.59 -11.41 -60.42
N ALA A 166 20.75 -10.11 -60.11
CA ALA A 166 21.69 -9.24 -60.81
C ALA A 166 23.15 -9.57 -60.50
N ALA A 167 23.46 -9.95 -59.25
CA ALA A 167 24.79 -10.33 -58.80
C ALA A 167 25.21 -11.67 -59.41
N GLU A 168 24.33 -12.67 -59.42
CA GLU A 168 24.56 -13.97 -60.05
C GLU A 168 24.80 -13.81 -61.56
N GLN A 169 24.00 -12.99 -62.25
CA GLN A 169 24.20 -12.70 -63.66
C GLN A 169 25.56 -12.01 -63.93
N ALA A 170 25.96 -11.04 -63.09
CA ALA A 170 27.24 -10.37 -63.22
C ALA A 170 28.42 -11.33 -63.00
N GLN A 171 28.30 -12.25 -62.03
CA GLN A 171 29.32 -13.26 -61.74
C GLN A 171 29.44 -14.29 -62.88
N ILE A 172 28.31 -14.73 -63.46
CA ILE A 172 28.28 -15.61 -64.64
C ILE A 172 28.97 -14.94 -65.83
N GLU A 173 28.68 -13.67 -66.10
CA GLU A 173 29.30 -12.91 -67.20
C GLU A 173 30.80 -12.64 -66.98
N ALA A 174 31.26 -12.62 -65.72
CA ALA A 174 32.67 -12.49 -65.35
C ALA A 174 33.46 -13.81 -65.44
N GLY A 175 32.77 -14.95 -65.62
CA GLY A 175 33.40 -16.26 -65.77
C GLY A 175 33.10 -17.27 -64.65
N GLY A 176 32.14 -16.99 -63.77
CA GLY A 176 31.72 -17.85 -62.66
C GLY A 176 32.31 -17.44 -61.31
N ASP A 177 32.08 -18.25 -60.28
CA ASP A 177 32.41 -17.95 -58.88
C ASP A 177 33.88 -17.53 -58.69
N GLU A 178 34.11 -16.69 -57.68
CA GLU A 178 35.42 -16.14 -57.27
C GLU A 178 36.11 -15.25 -58.34
N GLN A 179 35.59 -15.19 -59.58
CA GLN A 179 36.17 -14.36 -60.64
C GLN A 179 35.93 -12.86 -60.39
N PRO A 180 36.94 -11.99 -60.58
CA PRO A 180 36.76 -10.55 -60.43
C PRO A 180 35.74 -9.97 -61.43
N VAL A 181 34.76 -9.25 -60.93
CA VAL A 181 33.73 -8.59 -61.74
C VAL A 181 34.14 -7.15 -62.03
N SER A 182 34.29 -6.81 -63.32
CA SER A 182 34.71 -5.46 -63.71
C SER A 182 33.64 -4.40 -63.41
N LEU A 183 34.06 -3.17 -63.11
CA LEU A 183 33.14 -2.05 -62.86
C LEU A 183 32.18 -1.76 -64.04
N ALA A 184 32.59 -2.07 -65.27
CA ALA A 184 31.73 -1.92 -66.45
C ALA A 184 30.59 -2.94 -66.43
N LEU A 185 30.87 -4.17 -65.96
CA LEU A 185 29.90 -5.25 -65.83
C LEU A 185 28.94 -4.99 -64.67
N ILE A 186 29.46 -4.60 -63.50
CA ILE A 186 28.64 -4.17 -62.35
C ILE A 186 27.66 -3.06 -62.76
N ARG A 187 28.12 -2.03 -63.50
CA ARG A 187 27.23 -0.95 -63.97
C ARG A 187 26.24 -1.36 -65.05
N GLY A 188 26.53 -2.45 -65.77
CA GLY A 188 25.67 -3.00 -66.82
C GLY A 188 24.53 -3.84 -66.23
N THR A 189 24.80 -4.56 -65.14
CA THR A 189 23.89 -5.56 -64.58
C THR A 189 23.21 -5.09 -63.29
N ILE A 190 23.91 -4.35 -62.42
CA ILE A 190 23.40 -3.88 -61.13
C ILE A 190 22.99 -2.41 -61.25
N SER A 191 21.69 -2.16 -61.12
CA SER A 191 21.15 -0.81 -61.16
C SER A 191 21.52 -0.04 -59.88
N PRO A 192 22.08 1.18 -59.99
CA PRO A 192 22.30 2.04 -58.82
C PRO A 192 21.02 2.28 -58.01
N ARG A 193 19.85 2.26 -58.67
CA ARG A 193 18.55 2.42 -58.01
C ARG A 193 18.29 1.32 -56.99
N VAL A 194 18.64 0.06 -57.29
CA VAL A 194 18.43 -1.08 -56.38
C VAL A 194 19.29 -0.93 -55.14
N ILE A 195 20.57 -0.56 -55.30
CA ILE A 195 21.48 -0.30 -54.17
C ILE A 195 20.99 0.84 -53.29
N TYR A 196 20.56 1.97 -53.89
CA TYR A 196 19.99 3.07 -53.10
C TYR A 196 18.70 2.69 -52.38
N SER A 197 17.82 1.90 -53.02
CA SER A 197 16.62 1.38 -52.39
C SER A 197 16.94 0.42 -51.24
N LEU A 198 17.95 -0.43 -51.38
CA LEU A 198 18.42 -1.35 -50.34
C LEU A 198 18.97 -0.60 -49.12
N MET A 199 19.84 0.38 -49.36
CA MET A 199 20.36 1.25 -48.29
C MET A 199 19.22 1.96 -47.53
N ASN A 200 18.21 2.44 -48.26
CA ASN A 200 17.06 3.10 -47.66
C ASN A 200 16.19 2.11 -46.86
N ALA A 201 15.97 0.89 -47.36
CA ALA A 201 15.21 -0.14 -46.64
C ALA A 201 15.89 -0.54 -45.32
N ILE A 202 17.21 -0.69 -45.33
CA ILE A 202 18.00 -1.02 -44.12
C ILE A 202 18.03 0.15 -43.14
N ALA A 203 18.09 1.40 -43.63
CA ALA A 203 17.89 2.57 -42.77
C ALA A 203 16.47 2.60 -42.17
N GLN A 204 15.44 2.27 -42.95
CA GLN A 204 14.06 2.17 -42.45
C GLN A 204 13.89 1.05 -41.41
N LEU A 205 14.63 -0.06 -41.54
CA LEU A 205 14.65 -1.12 -40.54
C LEU A 205 15.10 -0.60 -39.17
N THR A 206 16.19 0.18 -39.11
CA THR A 206 16.61 0.81 -37.84
C THR A 206 15.54 1.72 -37.24
N ALA A 207 14.82 2.47 -38.07
CA ALA A 207 13.71 3.31 -37.63
C ALA A 207 12.47 2.50 -37.19
N ALA A 208 12.28 1.30 -37.74
CA ALA A 208 11.19 0.39 -37.36
C ALA A 208 11.43 -0.32 -36.02
N ILE A 209 12.69 -0.49 -35.60
CA ILE A 209 13.05 -1.13 -34.33
C ILE A 209 12.81 -0.21 -33.12
N SER A 210 12.96 1.10 -33.25
CA SER A 210 12.81 2.01 -32.09
C SER A 210 11.40 2.00 -31.47
N PRO A 211 10.29 2.03 -32.24
CA PRO A 211 8.95 1.84 -31.69
C PRO A 211 8.73 0.48 -31.04
N LEU A 212 9.42 -0.57 -31.52
CA LEU A 212 9.34 -1.91 -30.93
C LEU A 212 10.00 -1.96 -29.55
N LEU A 213 11.21 -1.41 -29.44
CA LEU A 213 11.90 -1.24 -28.15
C LEU A 213 11.01 -0.50 -27.17
N TYR A 214 10.47 0.65 -27.59
CA TYR A 214 9.56 1.43 -26.75
C TYR A 214 8.33 0.62 -26.32
N ALA A 215 7.69 -0.13 -27.22
CA ALA A 215 6.50 -0.91 -26.92
C ALA A 215 6.75 -2.00 -25.87
N VAL A 216 7.89 -2.70 -25.97
CA VAL A 216 8.28 -3.76 -25.02
C VAL A 216 8.73 -3.14 -23.69
N ASP A 217 9.69 -2.22 -23.72
CA ASP A 217 10.28 -1.62 -22.52
C ASP A 217 9.26 -0.82 -21.71
N ASN A 218 8.41 -0.03 -22.36
CA ASN A 218 7.38 0.74 -21.65
C ASN A 218 6.35 -0.19 -21.00
N SER A 219 6.02 -1.31 -21.64
CA SER A 219 5.08 -2.28 -21.06
C SER A 219 5.72 -3.01 -19.87
N LEU A 220 7.00 -3.41 -19.97
CA LEU A 220 7.75 -4.02 -18.87
C LEU A 220 7.96 -3.03 -17.70
N ALA A 221 8.27 -1.76 -18.00
CA ALA A 221 8.42 -0.72 -17.00
C ALA A 221 7.12 -0.46 -16.23
N ASN A 222 5.96 -0.50 -16.88
CA ASN A 222 4.67 -0.41 -16.17
C ASN A 222 4.42 -1.61 -15.26
N VAL A 223 4.88 -2.81 -15.62
CA VAL A 223 4.78 -4.01 -14.77
C VAL A 223 5.70 -3.88 -13.55
N ASP A 224 6.92 -3.40 -13.74
CA ASP A 224 7.90 -3.13 -12.66
C ASP A 224 7.39 -2.05 -11.68
N GLU A 225 6.85 -0.96 -12.22
CA GLU A 225 6.24 0.10 -11.42
C GLU A 225 5.01 -0.40 -10.64
N ALA A 226 4.17 -1.25 -11.26
CA ALA A 226 3.03 -1.86 -10.58
C ALA A 226 3.46 -2.78 -9.43
N ASP A 227 4.53 -3.57 -9.59
CA ASP A 227 5.09 -4.40 -8.52
C ASP A 227 5.59 -3.54 -7.35
N THR A 228 6.38 -2.52 -7.66
CA THR A 228 6.90 -1.54 -6.68
C THR A 228 5.75 -0.86 -5.93
N TYR A 229 4.69 -0.47 -6.63
CA TYR A 229 3.50 0.12 -6.06
C TYR A 229 2.81 -0.82 -5.08
N ILE A 230 2.52 -2.06 -5.48
CA ILE A 230 1.85 -3.05 -4.61
C ILE A 230 2.67 -3.28 -3.33
N LEU A 231 3.99 -3.43 -3.46
CA LEU A 231 4.89 -3.65 -2.32
C LEU A 231 4.90 -2.46 -1.35
N THR A 232 5.02 -1.25 -1.89
CA THR A 232 5.06 -0.01 -1.10
C THR A 232 3.74 0.19 -0.36
N VAL A 233 2.62 0.09 -1.08
CA VAL A 233 1.29 0.29 -0.50
C VAL A 233 0.97 -0.77 0.55
N LYS A 234 1.32 -2.03 0.31
CA LYS A 234 1.17 -3.08 1.31
C LYS A 234 1.92 -2.76 2.60
N SER A 235 3.18 -2.36 2.51
CA SER A 235 4.01 -2.01 3.68
C SER A 235 3.41 -0.83 4.47
N ASP A 236 2.92 0.19 3.78
CA ASP A 236 2.32 1.36 4.42
C ASP A 236 0.98 1.02 5.10
N ILE A 237 0.15 0.20 4.44
CA ILE A 237 -1.11 -0.33 5.01
C ILE A 237 -0.84 -1.17 6.26
N GLU A 238 0.17 -2.06 6.24
CA GLU A 238 0.60 -2.85 7.40
C GLU A 238 1.06 -1.95 8.57
N THR A 239 1.67 -0.81 8.26
CA THR A 239 2.05 0.19 9.26
C THR A 239 0.81 0.81 9.93
N PHE A 240 -0.21 1.20 9.16
CA PHE A 240 -1.46 1.71 9.74
C PHE A 240 -2.20 0.68 10.60
N LEU A 241 -2.20 -0.60 10.18
CA LEU A 241 -2.76 -1.69 10.98
C LEU A 241 -2.05 -1.84 12.33
N LEU A 242 -0.73 -1.82 12.32
CA LEU A 242 0.07 -1.89 13.55
C LEU A 242 -0.22 -0.70 14.47
N GLN A 243 -0.34 0.51 13.91
CA GLN A 243 -0.65 1.71 14.69
C GLN A 243 -2.07 1.66 15.28
N ALA A 244 -3.07 1.16 14.54
CA ALA A 244 -4.42 0.96 15.05
C ALA A 244 -4.42 -0.02 16.24
N HIS A 245 -3.71 -1.15 16.13
CA HIS A 245 -3.59 -2.09 17.23
C HIS A 245 -2.89 -1.47 18.47
N GLN A 246 -1.84 -0.69 18.25
CA GLN A 246 -1.15 0.02 19.32
C GLN A 246 -2.06 1.03 20.05
N GLU A 247 -3.00 1.66 19.34
CA GLU A 247 -4.00 2.53 19.95
C GLU A 247 -4.90 1.77 20.93
N VAL A 248 -5.40 0.60 20.53
CA VAL A 248 -6.22 -0.25 21.40
C VAL A 248 -5.44 -0.69 22.64
N VAL A 249 -4.16 -1.06 22.47
CA VAL A 249 -3.27 -1.41 23.58
C VAL A 249 -3.07 -0.22 24.53
N ARG A 250 -2.83 0.98 23.99
CA ARG A 250 -2.66 2.21 24.78
C ARG A 250 -3.92 2.54 25.57
N PHE A 251 -5.06 2.60 24.89
CA PHE A 251 -6.36 2.85 25.50
C PHE A 251 -6.63 1.90 26.68
N ASN A 252 -6.39 0.60 26.48
CA ASN A 252 -6.56 -0.41 27.52
C ASN A 252 -5.58 -0.23 28.69
N GLY A 253 -4.36 0.26 28.42
CA GLY A 253 -3.39 0.62 29.45
C GLY A 253 -3.88 1.80 30.30
N GLU A 254 -4.32 2.87 29.66
CA GLU A 254 -4.84 4.08 30.31
C GLU A 254 -6.10 3.78 31.13
N LEU A 255 -7.00 2.95 30.62
CA LEU A 255 -8.21 2.53 31.34
C LEU A 255 -7.89 1.72 32.61
N ARG A 256 -6.88 0.85 32.58
CA ARG A 256 -6.42 0.13 33.80
C ARG A 256 -5.80 1.07 34.84
N GLN A 257 -5.06 2.08 34.39
CA GLN A 257 -4.52 3.09 35.30
C GLN A 257 -5.65 3.88 35.94
N LEU A 258 -6.60 4.36 35.14
CA LEU A 258 -7.75 5.12 35.63
C LEU A 258 -8.61 4.31 36.60
N LYS A 259 -8.78 3.00 36.35
CA LYS A 259 -9.41 2.07 37.30
C LYS A 259 -8.68 2.09 38.65
N THR A 260 -7.36 1.93 38.64
CA THR A 260 -6.54 1.92 39.87
C THR A 260 -6.67 3.23 40.64
N ASP A 261 -6.60 4.36 39.94
CA ASP A 261 -6.72 5.68 40.54
C ASP A 261 -8.12 5.89 41.16
N THR A 262 -9.17 5.48 40.45
CA THR A 262 -10.56 5.58 40.93
C THR A 262 -10.83 4.65 42.11
N VAL A 263 -10.31 3.43 42.10
CA VAL A 263 -10.40 2.49 43.24
C VAL A 263 -9.74 3.11 44.47
N GLY A 264 -8.56 3.73 44.34
CA GLY A 264 -7.89 4.40 45.44
C GLY A 264 -8.73 5.53 46.05
N VAL A 265 -9.42 6.31 45.21
CA VAL A 265 -10.33 7.38 45.68
C VAL A 265 -11.49 6.80 46.49
N ILE A 266 -12.15 5.74 46.00
CA ILE A 266 -13.26 5.08 46.71
C ILE A 266 -12.78 4.45 48.03
N GLN A 267 -11.58 3.86 48.05
CA GLN A 267 -11.01 3.23 49.25
C GLN A 267 -10.78 4.21 50.39
N ASN A 268 -10.37 5.44 50.06
CA ASN A 268 -9.99 6.45 51.04
C ASN A 268 -11.17 7.31 51.52
N VAL A 269 -12.41 6.99 51.12
CA VAL A 269 -13.60 7.76 51.56
C VAL A 269 -13.70 7.77 53.09
N GLY A 270 -13.39 6.65 53.74
CA GLY A 270 -13.49 6.50 55.20
C GLY A 270 -12.40 7.19 56.00
N ASP A 271 -11.26 7.55 55.39
CA ASP A 271 -10.08 8.03 56.13
C ASP A 271 -10.42 9.22 57.06
N PRO A 272 -11.15 10.26 56.62
CA PRO A 272 -11.47 11.40 57.48
C PRO A 272 -12.46 11.07 58.61
N PHE A 273 -13.27 10.03 58.43
CA PHE A 273 -14.15 9.52 59.49
C PHE A 273 -13.33 8.76 60.54
N GLU A 274 -12.46 7.86 60.08
CA GLU A 274 -11.58 7.06 60.95
C GLU A 274 -10.60 7.94 61.75
N GLU A 275 -10.10 9.04 61.15
CA GLU A 275 -9.21 9.99 61.82
C GLU A 275 -9.88 10.70 63.01
N GLN A 276 -11.19 10.99 62.92
CA GLN A 276 -11.96 11.64 63.98
C GLN A 276 -12.45 10.66 65.07
N GLN A 277 -12.51 9.37 64.75
CA GLN A 277 -13.10 8.33 65.61
C GLN A 277 -12.56 8.33 67.06
N PRO A 278 -11.24 8.42 67.32
CA PRO A 278 -10.73 8.39 68.69
C PRO A 278 -11.24 9.55 69.55
N GLN A 279 -11.47 10.71 68.94
CA GLN A 279 -11.96 11.90 69.62
C GLN A 279 -13.48 11.83 69.83
N ILE A 280 -14.21 11.31 68.84
CA ILE A 280 -15.64 11.03 68.94
C ILE A 280 -15.92 10.02 70.06
N ASP A 281 -15.12 8.96 70.16
CA ASP A 281 -15.25 7.91 71.19
C ASP A 281 -15.12 8.47 72.62
N GLU A 282 -14.37 9.57 72.82
CA GLU A 282 -14.26 10.25 74.11
C GLU A 282 -15.53 11.05 74.48
N LEU A 283 -16.21 11.61 73.47
CA LEU A 283 -17.42 12.43 73.65
C LEU A 283 -18.70 11.59 73.73
N LEU A 284 -18.70 10.42 73.09
CA LEU A 284 -19.88 9.56 72.93
C LEU A 284 -20.60 9.20 74.25
N PRO A 285 -19.90 8.86 75.36
CA PRO A 285 -20.57 8.54 76.62
C PRO A 285 -21.36 9.70 77.23
N VAL A 286 -20.96 10.94 76.94
CA VAL A 286 -21.67 12.15 77.41
C VAL A 286 -22.93 12.39 76.57
N LEU A 287 -22.83 12.21 75.25
CA LEU A 287 -23.97 12.33 74.33
C LEU A 287 -25.02 11.25 74.60
N GLN A 288 -24.59 10.00 74.85
CA GLN A 288 -25.45 8.86 75.18
C GLN A 288 -26.22 9.00 76.50
N ALA A 289 -25.83 9.92 77.38
CA ALA A 289 -26.55 10.17 78.62
C ALA A 289 -27.87 10.95 78.41
N ALA A 290 -28.04 11.59 77.25
CA ALA A 290 -29.27 12.28 76.90
C ALA A 290 -30.37 11.30 76.49
N THR A 291 -31.61 11.60 76.86
CA THR A 291 -32.76 10.72 76.59
C THR A 291 -33.16 10.68 75.12
N THR A 292 -32.81 11.69 74.33
CA THR A 292 -33.14 11.76 72.90
C THR A 292 -32.05 11.18 71.98
N PHE A 293 -30.91 10.74 72.54
CA PHE A 293 -29.80 10.20 71.74
C PHE A 293 -30.20 9.02 70.83
N GLU A 294 -30.90 8.01 71.40
CA GLU A 294 -31.31 6.82 70.64
C GLU A 294 -32.29 7.16 69.51
N ASP A 295 -33.19 8.12 69.73
CA ASP A 295 -34.24 8.48 68.77
C ASP A 295 -33.72 9.43 67.67
N ASP A 296 -32.82 10.35 68.01
CA ASP A 296 -32.47 11.47 67.13
C ASP A 296 -31.03 11.43 66.55
N LEU A 297 -30.07 10.72 67.18
CA LEU A 297 -28.66 10.77 66.76
C LEU A 297 -28.04 9.40 66.43
N ASP A 298 -28.39 8.33 67.17
CA ASP A 298 -27.80 6.99 66.99
C ASP A 298 -27.97 6.46 65.55
N GLY A 299 -29.16 6.66 64.97
CA GLY A 299 -29.45 6.22 63.61
C GLY A 299 -28.56 6.88 62.54
N ALA A 300 -28.27 8.17 62.70
CA ALA A 300 -27.42 8.93 61.78
C ALA A 300 -25.96 8.45 61.85
N LEU A 301 -25.44 8.23 63.06
CA LEU A 301 -24.09 7.69 63.28
C LEU A 301 -23.92 6.29 62.67
N GLN A 302 -24.87 5.40 62.93
CA GLN A 302 -24.87 4.06 62.33
C GLN A 302 -24.97 4.10 60.81
N LEU A 303 -25.60 5.12 60.22
CA LEU A 303 -25.67 5.28 58.78
C LEU A 303 -24.35 5.77 58.19
N PHE A 304 -23.65 6.71 58.84
CA PHE A 304 -22.29 7.08 58.44
C PHE A 304 -21.35 5.88 58.51
N GLU A 305 -21.31 5.17 59.65
CA GLU A 305 -20.47 3.98 59.83
C GLU A 305 -20.74 2.92 58.76
N ARG A 306 -22.01 2.67 58.40
CA ARG A 306 -22.36 1.75 57.32
C ARG A 306 -21.89 2.26 55.95
N THR A 307 -22.05 3.55 55.68
CA THR A 307 -21.68 4.19 54.40
C THR A 307 -20.18 4.02 54.13
N VAL A 308 -19.33 4.31 55.12
CA VAL A 308 -17.87 4.21 55.00
C VAL A 308 -17.30 2.85 55.43
N SER A 309 -18.17 1.88 55.73
CA SER A 309 -17.72 0.54 56.12
C SER A 309 -16.90 -0.14 55.02
N ALA A 310 -15.97 -1.00 55.44
CA ALA A 310 -15.19 -1.83 54.53
C ALA A 310 -16.06 -2.64 53.55
N ALA A 311 -17.28 -3.04 53.95
CA ALA A 311 -18.21 -3.76 53.08
C ALA A 311 -18.79 -2.85 51.97
N SER A 312 -19.22 -1.64 52.32
CA SER A 312 -19.77 -0.66 51.36
C SER A 312 -18.70 -0.18 50.36
N ILE A 313 -17.48 0.03 50.85
CA ILE A 313 -16.32 0.35 50.00
C ILE A 313 -16.01 -0.82 49.06
N ALA A 314 -15.89 -2.03 49.60
CA ALA A 314 -15.57 -3.22 48.81
C ALA A 314 -16.59 -3.47 47.69
N GLU A 315 -17.88 -3.29 47.96
CA GLU A 315 -18.96 -3.41 46.97
C GLU A 315 -18.72 -2.52 45.75
N LYS A 316 -18.39 -1.23 45.97
CA LYS A 316 -18.17 -0.24 44.91
C LYS A 316 -16.85 -0.45 44.19
N THR A 317 -15.78 -0.79 44.91
CA THR A 317 -14.49 -1.08 44.27
C THR A 317 -14.55 -2.34 43.42
N VAL A 318 -15.18 -3.43 43.91
CA VAL A 318 -15.31 -4.68 43.15
C VAL A 318 -16.16 -4.46 41.91
N LEU A 319 -17.29 -3.74 42.03
CA LEU A 319 -18.12 -3.37 40.89
C LEU A 319 -17.31 -2.63 39.82
N LEU A 320 -16.55 -1.60 40.21
CA LEU A 320 -15.70 -0.87 39.28
C LEU A 320 -14.68 -1.78 38.58
N GLU A 321 -14.05 -2.66 39.34
CA GLU A 321 -13.03 -3.55 38.81
C GLU A 321 -13.60 -4.55 37.79
N ASP A 322 -14.75 -5.14 38.11
CA ASP A 322 -15.42 -6.11 37.25
C ASP A 322 -15.95 -5.44 35.97
N GLU A 323 -16.58 -4.27 36.09
CA GLU A 323 -17.11 -3.53 34.93
C GLU A 323 -16.00 -3.04 33.99
N VAL A 324 -14.89 -2.52 34.53
CA VAL A 324 -13.74 -2.13 33.71
C VAL A 324 -13.09 -3.36 33.05
N ALA A 325 -12.98 -4.48 33.77
CA ALA A 325 -12.45 -5.72 33.19
C ALA A 325 -13.32 -6.24 32.04
N ALA A 326 -14.66 -6.19 32.20
CA ALA A 326 -15.61 -6.54 31.16
C ALA A 326 -15.51 -5.59 29.96
N TYR A 327 -15.44 -4.27 30.19
CA TYR A 327 -15.25 -3.26 29.16
C TYR A 327 -14.00 -3.56 28.32
N ILE A 328 -12.84 -3.71 28.97
CA ILE A 328 -11.56 -3.97 28.28
C ILE A 328 -11.63 -5.28 27.49
N SER A 329 -12.28 -6.31 28.04
CA SER A 329 -12.40 -7.60 27.37
C SER A 329 -13.19 -7.52 26.07
N LEU A 330 -14.12 -6.58 25.93
CA LEU A 330 -14.90 -6.36 24.73
C LEU A 330 -14.25 -5.33 23.81
N ALA A 331 -13.74 -4.22 24.34
CA ALA A 331 -13.11 -3.16 23.55
C ALA A 331 -11.86 -3.62 22.79
N LYS A 332 -11.14 -4.63 23.32
CA LYS A 332 -9.98 -5.24 22.66
C LYS A 332 -10.32 -6.12 21.45
N THR A 333 -11.60 -6.40 21.19
CA THR A 333 -12.01 -7.28 20.08
C THR A 333 -12.46 -6.47 18.87
N PHE A 334 -12.49 -5.14 18.95
CA PHE A 334 -12.97 -4.30 17.85
C PHE A 334 -11.90 -4.09 16.77
N ASP A 335 -10.63 -4.40 17.05
CA ASP A 335 -9.53 -4.44 16.08
C ASP A 335 -9.19 -5.85 15.54
N ASP A 336 -9.77 -6.91 16.09
CA ASP A 336 -9.43 -8.31 15.76
C ASP A 336 -9.54 -8.62 14.25
N ASP A 337 -10.52 -8.02 13.57
CA ASP A 337 -10.83 -8.28 12.16
C ASP A 337 -10.16 -7.29 11.19
N LEU A 338 -9.37 -6.30 11.67
CA LEU A 338 -8.85 -5.24 10.81
C LEU A 338 -7.91 -5.76 9.71
N VAL A 339 -7.09 -6.77 10.00
CA VAL A 339 -6.20 -7.39 9.00
C VAL A 339 -7.02 -8.01 7.86
N THR A 340 -8.07 -8.76 8.21
CA THR A 340 -8.98 -9.39 7.24
C THR A 340 -9.74 -8.32 6.46
N LEU A 341 -10.27 -7.30 7.14
CA LEU A 341 -10.98 -6.20 6.51
C LEU A 341 -10.10 -5.48 5.48
N TYR A 342 -8.87 -5.14 5.85
CA TYR A 342 -7.95 -4.44 4.94
C TYR A 342 -7.57 -5.33 3.76
N GLY A 343 -7.31 -6.61 4.01
CA GLY A 343 -7.05 -7.60 2.96
C GLY A 343 -8.22 -7.78 1.98
N ASP A 344 -9.45 -7.88 2.47
CA ASP A 344 -10.63 -8.13 1.65
C ASP A 344 -11.12 -6.87 0.93
N GLN A 345 -10.98 -5.70 1.56
CA GLN A 345 -11.57 -4.45 1.06
C GLN A 345 -10.54 -3.58 0.33
N ILE A 346 -9.37 -3.31 0.93
CA ILE A 346 -8.39 -2.39 0.32
C ILE A 346 -7.59 -3.05 -0.80
N CYS A 347 -7.30 -4.36 -0.71
CA CYS A 347 -6.54 -5.07 -1.75
C CYS A 347 -7.17 -4.93 -3.16
N PRO A 348 -8.50 -5.09 -3.36
CA PRO A 348 -9.14 -4.76 -4.64
C PRO A 348 -8.81 -3.36 -5.19
N ALA A 349 -8.70 -2.34 -4.33
CA ALA A 349 -8.32 -0.99 -4.74
C ALA A 349 -6.87 -0.92 -5.22
N VAL A 350 -5.94 -1.51 -4.45
CA VAL A 350 -4.53 -1.64 -4.83
C VAL A 350 -4.40 -2.33 -6.19
N ILE A 351 -5.05 -3.49 -6.33
CA ILE A 351 -5.00 -4.27 -7.57
C ILE A 351 -5.63 -3.52 -8.74
N SER A 352 -6.72 -2.78 -8.54
CA SER A 352 -7.35 -2.02 -9.62
C SER A 352 -6.42 -0.96 -10.23
N VAL A 353 -5.63 -0.26 -9.40
CA VAL A 353 -4.65 0.73 -9.86
C VAL A 353 -3.51 0.06 -10.62
N ALA A 354 -3.00 -1.06 -10.10
CA ALA A 354 -1.98 -1.86 -10.77
C ALA A 354 -2.47 -2.40 -12.12
N GLU A 355 -3.68 -2.95 -12.18
CA GLU A 355 -4.28 -3.48 -13.41
C GLU A 355 -4.44 -2.41 -14.49
N VAL A 356 -4.86 -1.18 -14.13
CA VAL A 356 -4.96 -0.06 -15.08
C VAL A 356 -3.59 0.37 -15.58
N LEU A 357 -2.57 0.38 -14.73
CA LEU A 357 -1.20 0.71 -15.12
C LEU A 357 -0.65 -0.33 -16.13
N VAL A 358 -0.75 -1.62 -15.81
CA VAL A 358 -0.21 -2.69 -16.66
C VAL A 358 -1.06 -2.97 -17.90
N ALA A 359 -2.31 -2.52 -17.95
CA ALA A 359 -3.09 -2.52 -19.19
C ALA A 359 -2.44 -1.63 -20.27
N ASN A 360 -1.60 -0.67 -19.87
CA ASN A 360 -0.85 0.24 -20.75
C ASN A 360 -1.75 1.00 -21.75
N GLY A 361 -2.92 1.41 -21.27
CA GLY A 361 -3.86 2.24 -22.03
C GLY A 361 -3.42 3.70 -22.14
N PRO A 362 -4.12 4.50 -22.96
CA PRO A 362 -3.77 5.90 -23.23
C PRO A 362 -3.78 6.79 -21.97
N TYR A 363 -4.52 6.40 -20.93
CA TYR A 363 -4.63 7.13 -19.66
C TYR A 363 -3.96 6.40 -18.48
N ALA A 364 -3.29 5.26 -18.69
CA ALA A 364 -2.77 4.40 -17.63
C ALA A 364 -1.90 5.17 -16.61
N THR A 365 -0.88 5.89 -17.10
CA THR A 365 0.02 6.69 -16.25
C THR A 365 -0.72 7.82 -15.53
N TYR A 366 -1.72 8.43 -16.16
CA TYR A 366 -2.51 9.49 -15.52
C TYR A 366 -3.35 8.93 -14.38
N CYS A 367 -4.10 7.84 -14.62
CA CYS A 367 -4.94 7.20 -13.61
C CYS A 367 -4.10 6.65 -12.46
N TYR A 368 -2.94 6.05 -12.75
CA TYR A 368 -1.99 5.62 -11.73
C TYR A 368 -1.55 6.78 -10.81
N ASN A 369 -1.10 7.90 -11.39
CA ASN A 369 -0.67 9.05 -10.59
C ASN A 369 -1.81 9.70 -9.81
N LYS A 370 -3.05 9.63 -10.31
CA LYS A 370 -4.24 10.15 -9.62
C LYS A 370 -4.60 9.29 -8.41
N TYR A 371 -4.73 7.97 -8.59
CA TYR A 371 -5.34 7.10 -7.60
C TYR A 371 -4.37 6.31 -6.72
N SER A 372 -3.08 6.20 -7.10
CA SER A 372 -2.08 5.45 -6.31
C SER A 372 -2.02 5.89 -4.85
N GLN A 373 -2.02 7.21 -4.60
CA GLN A 373 -2.04 7.79 -3.26
C GLN A 373 -3.43 7.75 -2.62
N GLU A 374 -4.51 7.88 -3.40
CA GLU A 374 -5.87 7.80 -2.85
C GLU A 374 -6.17 6.43 -2.21
N VAL A 375 -5.57 5.35 -2.73
CA VAL A 375 -5.65 4.02 -2.09
C VAL A 375 -5.00 4.02 -0.70
N LEU A 376 -3.87 4.70 -0.53
CA LEU A 376 -3.22 4.86 0.78
C LEU A 376 -4.06 5.70 1.74
N ASP A 377 -4.70 6.76 1.20
CA ASP A 377 -5.57 7.63 1.98
C ASP A 377 -6.78 6.88 2.55
N LEU A 378 -7.26 5.79 1.93
CA LEU A 378 -8.30 4.93 2.53
C LEU A 378 -7.85 4.36 3.88
N ALA A 379 -6.65 3.75 3.92
CA ALA A 379 -6.11 3.16 5.13
C ALA A 379 -5.79 4.23 6.19
N ALA A 380 -5.24 5.37 5.76
CA ALA A 380 -4.92 6.50 6.64
C ALA A 380 -6.19 7.10 7.26
N HIS A 381 -7.22 7.40 6.46
CA HIS A 381 -8.48 7.96 6.97
C HIS A 381 -9.19 7.00 7.92
N HIS A 382 -9.23 5.70 7.60
CA HIS A 382 -9.79 4.71 8.51
C HIS A 382 -9.02 4.66 9.83
N TYR A 383 -7.68 4.62 9.78
CA TYR A 383 -6.84 4.66 10.98
C TYR A 383 -7.12 5.90 11.86
N TYR A 384 -7.22 7.08 11.26
CA TYR A 384 -7.48 8.31 12.01
C TYR A 384 -8.85 8.32 12.68
N HIS A 385 -9.93 7.97 11.97
CA HIS A 385 -11.27 7.91 12.56
C HIS A 385 -11.36 6.81 13.63
N PHE A 386 -10.80 5.63 13.36
CA PHE A 386 -10.74 4.53 14.32
C PHE A 386 -10.05 4.97 15.62
N THR A 387 -8.91 5.67 15.51
CA THR A 387 -8.19 6.22 16.67
C THR A 387 -9.00 7.27 17.41
N GLU A 388 -9.70 8.16 16.68
CA GLU A 388 -10.56 9.18 17.27
C GLU A 388 -11.69 8.56 18.10
N CYS A 389 -12.28 7.45 17.66
CA CYS A 389 -13.29 6.71 18.42
C CYS A 389 -12.79 6.33 19.84
N TYR A 390 -11.60 5.76 19.94
CA TYR A 390 -11.01 5.38 21.24
C TYR A 390 -10.67 6.59 22.10
N GLN A 391 -10.08 7.63 21.51
CA GLN A 391 -9.71 8.85 22.24
C GLN A 391 -10.93 9.60 22.80
N LEU A 392 -12.01 9.67 22.02
CA LEU A 392 -13.26 10.29 22.46
C LEU A 392 -13.87 9.54 23.64
N GLU A 393 -13.88 8.22 23.61
CA GLU A 393 -14.41 7.41 24.71
C GLU A 393 -13.52 7.46 25.95
N LEU A 394 -12.20 7.48 25.78
CA LEU A 394 -11.28 7.66 26.91
C LEU A 394 -11.53 8.97 27.65
N ASN A 395 -11.74 10.08 26.92
CA ASN A 395 -12.07 11.37 27.52
C ASN A 395 -13.39 11.35 28.31
N ARG A 396 -14.38 10.56 27.85
CA ARG A 396 -15.64 10.36 28.56
C ARG A 396 -15.42 9.57 29.84
N ILE A 397 -14.60 8.53 29.81
CA ILE A 397 -14.27 7.74 31.01
C ILE A 397 -13.44 8.56 32.02
N TYR A 398 -12.55 9.45 31.57
CA TYR A 398 -11.90 10.43 32.46
C TYR A 398 -12.91 11.35 33.16
N SER A 399 -14.01 11.69 32.49
CA SER A 399 -15.08 12.49 33.09
C SER A 399 -15.87 11.67 34.12
N LEU A 400 -16.08 10.38 33.87
CA LEU A 400 -16.64 9.44 34.86
C LEU A 400 -15.76 9.36 36.12
N HIS A 401 -14.45 9.21 35.96
CA HIS A 401 -13.51 9.24 37.10
C HIS A 401 -13.65 10.52 37.93
N ARG A 402 -13.65 11.69 37.28
CA ARG A 402 -13.83 12.98 37.97
C ARG A 402 -15.16 13.06 38.71
N LEU A 403 -16.23 12.58 38.10
CA LEU A 403 -17.54 12.52 38.75
C LEU A 403 -17.52 11.63 40.01
N ILE A 404 -16.80 10.50 39.98
CA ILE A 404 -16.63 9.64 41.16
C ILE A 404 -15.81 10.36 42.25
N VAL A 405 -14.75 11.07 41.87
CA VAL A 405 -13.97 11.92 42.81
C VAL A 405 -14.87 12.95 43.48
N ASP A 406 -15.66 13.70 42.69
CA ASP A 406 -16.56 14.73 43.21
C ASP A 406 -17.63 14.11 44.15
N LEU A 407 -18.14 12.92 43.83
CA LEU A 407 -19.09 12.21 44.69
C LEU A 407 -18.45 11.79 46.02
N VAL A 408 -17.23 11.24 45.99
CA VAL A 408 -16.48 10.85 47.20
C VAL A 408 -16.18 12.08 48.05
N ASP A 409 -15.73 13.18 47.47
CA ASP A 409 -15.48 14.43 48.19
C ASP A 409 -16.76 14.97 48.85
N LEU A 410 -17.90 14.92 48.15
CA LEU A 410 -19.20 15.30 48.69
C LEU A 410 -19.71 14.35 49.78
N VAL A 411 -19.31 13.08 49.78
CA VAL A 411 -19.60 12.11 50.84
C VAL A 411 -18.77 12.46 52.07
N THR A 412 -17.46 12.61 51.89
CA THR A 412 -16.49 13.01 52.92
C THR A 412 -16.88 14.29 53.62
N PHE A 413 -17.32 15.30 52.87
CA PHE A 413 -17.77 16.57 53.44
C PHE A 413 -18.93 16.41 54.44
N ASN A 414 -19.83 15.43 54.26
CA ASN A 414 -21.02 15.28 55.11
C ASN A 414 -20.70 14.77 56.54
N TYR A 415 -19.50 14.22 56.78
CA TYR A 415 -19.03 13.80 58.12
C TYR A 415 -17.65 14.37 58.48
N GLY A 416 -17.08 15.24 57.64
CA GLY A 416 -15.73 15.77 57.82
C GLY A 416 -15.56 16.67 59.06
N GLU A 417 -16.65 17.19 59.62
CA GLU A 417 -16.64 18.08 60.80
C GLU A 417 -17.42 17.47 61.99
N LEU A 418 -17.64 16.14 61.98
CA LEU A 418 -18.49 15.46 62.96
C LEU A 418 -18.01 15.64 64.41
N TYR A 419 -16.69 15.62 64.64
CA TYR A 419 -16.12 15.89 65.96
C TYR A 419 -16.40 17.33 66.43
N ASP A 420 -16.23 18.32 65.56
CA ASP A 420 -16.44 19.72 65.90
C ASP A 420 -17.93 20.00 66.18
N ASP A 421 -18.83 19.38 65.41
CA ASP A 421 -20.27 19.42 65.65
C ASP A 421 -20.65 18.88 67.04
N PHE A 422 -20.03 17.76 67.46
CA PHE A 422 -20.22 17.20 68.81
C PHE A 422 -19.66 18.12 69.90
N LEU A 423 -18.49 18.71 69.68
CA LEU A 423 -17.89 19.64 70.63
C LEU A 423 -18.77 20.88 70.84
N VAL A 424 -19.25 21.50 69.76
CA VAL A 424 -20.16 22.65 69.81
C VAL A 424 -21.44 22.31 70.57
N CYS A 425 -21.97 21.10 70.36
CA CYS A 425 -23.15 20.65 71.05
C CYS A 425 -22.96 20.56 72.57
N LEU A 426 -21.80 20.06 73.01
CA LEU A 426 -21.44 19.93 74.41
C LEU A 426 -21.08 21.27 75.09
N GLU A 427 -20.61 22.26 74.32
CA GLU A 427 -20.20 23.57 74.84
C GLU A 427 -21.34 24.61 74.93
N THR A 428 -22.49 24.37 74.28
CA THR A 428 -23.60 25.33 74.20
C THR A 428 -24.50 25.31 75.43
N GLU A 429 -24.55 26.39 76.23
CA GLU A 429 -25.42 26.45 77.43
C GLU A 429 -26.93 26.65 77.11
N PRO A 430 -27.85 25.87 77.73
CA PRO A 430 -27.57 24.84 78.74
C PRO A 430 -27.16 23.49 78.10
N CYS A 431 -25.87 23.14 78.20
CA CYS A 431 -25.35 21.77 78.23
C CYS A 431 -24.31 21.72 79.35
N PRO A 432 -24.70 21.23 80.53
CA PRO A 432 -23.70 20.69 81.45
C PRO A 432 -24.26 19.45 82.14
N GLY A 433 -23.97 18.28 81.56
CA GLY A 433 -23.91 16.99 82.27
C GLY A 433 -25.21 16.29 82.70
N VAL A 434 -26.41 16.78 82.36
CA VAL A 434 -27.66 16.05 82.71
C VAL A 434 -28.79 16.14 81.67
N ASP A 435 -28.86 17.19 80.82
CA ASP A 435 -29.99 17.39 79.89
C ASP A 435 -29.55 18.10 78.59
N CYS A 436 -28.79 17.39 77.74
CA CYS A 436 -28.35 17.89 76.42
C CYS A 436 -29.38 17.62 75.31
N ASN A 437 -30.64 17.28 75.66
CA ASN A 437 -31.67 16.84 74.72
C ASN A 437 -31.87 17.87 73.59
N ALA A 438 -32.13 19.15 73.91
CA ALA A 438 -32.43 20.16 72.87
C ALA A 438 -31.31 20.35 71.82
N CYS A 439 -30.05 20.16 72.22
CA CYS A 439 -28.94 20.20 71.28
C CYS A 439 -28.88 18.93 70.43
N ILE A 440 -29.02 17.76 71.06
CA ILE A 440 -29.02 16.46 70.38
C ILE A 440 -30.19 16.35 69.40
N ASP A 441 -31.36 16.88 69.71
CA ASP A 441 -32.51 16.92 68.79
C ASP A 441 -32.16 17.72 67.52
N THR A 442 -31.55 18.90 67.70
CA THR A 442 -31.19 19.81 66.58
C THR A 442 -30.06 19.22 65.73
N LEU A 443 -29.01 18.73 66.39
CA LEU A 443 -27.87 18.11 65.74
C LEU A 443 -28.28 16.80 65.05
N GLY A 444 -29.13 16.02 65.69
CA GLY A 444 -29.72 14.79 65.16
C GLY A 444 -30.47 15.02 63.85
N GLU A 445 -31.32 16.06 63.77
CA GLU A 445 -32.01 16.41 62.51
C GLU A 445 -31.04 16.76 61.36
N VAL A 446 -29.96 17.48 61.68
CA VAL A 446 -28.91 17.84 60.70
C VAL A 446 -28.13 16.60 60.26
N LEU A 447 -27.67 15.79 61.21
CA LEU A 447 -26.86 14.60 60.93
C LEU A 447 -27.67 13.47 60.29
N ASP A 448 -28.97 13.33 60.59
CA ASP A 448 -29.88 12.44 59.85
C ASP A 448 -29.92 12.82 58.37
N THR A 449 -30.07 14.13 58.09
CA THR A 449 -30.06 14.63 56.71
C THR A 449 -28.71 14.38 56.03
N LEU A 450 -27.59 14.71 56.70
CA LEU A 450 -26.24 14.56 56.15
C LEU A 450 -25.86 13.09 55.94
N SER A 451 -26.23 12.19 56.86
CA SER A 451 -25.94 10.75 56.76
C SER A 451 -26.75 10.09 55.64
N ARG A 452 -28.02 10.46 55.46
CA ARG A 452 -28.80 10.03 54.30
C ARG A 452 -28.18 10.52 53.00
N LEU A 453 -27.79 11.80 52.92
CA LEU A 453 -27.15 12.34 51.72
C LEU A 453 -25.81 11.68 51.43
N ALA A 454 -25.00 11.39 52.45
CA ALA A 454 -23.75 10.65 52.30
C ALA A 454 -24.00 9.26 51.71
N ASN A 455 -24.95 8.50 52.29
CA ASN A 455 -25.30 7.18 51.80
C ASN A 455 -25.84 7.23 50.36
N GLU A 456 -26.80 8.12 50.06
CA GLU A 456 -27.38 8.28 48.73
C GLU A 456 -26.32 8.62 47.67
N LYS A 457 -25.44 9.60 47.95
CA LYS A 457 -24.36 10.00 47.04
C LYS A 457 -23.36 8.86 46.80
N PHE A 458 -23.00 8.13 47.86
CA PHE A 458 -22.04 7.03 47.72
C PHE A 458 -22.66 5.84 46.94
N SER A 459 -23.94 5.56 47.16
CA SER A 459 -24.68 4.56 46.38
C SER A 459 -24.91 4.94 44.92
N LEU A 460 -24.83 6.23 44.53
CA LEU A 460 -24.89 6.61 43.11
C LEU A 460 -23.75 5.99 42.28
N ILE A 461 -22.60 5.71 42.90
CA ILE A 461 -21.47 5.05 42.24
C ILE A 461 -21.89 3.69 41.66
N GLU A 462 -22.75 2.95 42.36
CA GLU A 462 -23.25 1.63 41.92
C GLU A 462 -24.09 1.71 40.64
N GLN A 463 -24.69 2.85 40.35
CA GLN A 463 -25.50 3.06 39.15
C GLN A 463 -24.71 3.71 38.01
N ILE A 464 -23.89 4.71 38.35
CA ILE A 464 -23.18 5.51 37.34
C ILE A 464 -22.10 4.68 36.65
N ILE A 465 -21.35 3.85 37.38
CA ILE A 465 -20.29 3.00 36.80
C ILE A 465 -20.84 2.10 35.68
N PRO A 466 -21.79 1.17 35.92
CA PRO A 466 -22.25 0.26 34.88
C PRO A 466 -22.95 1.01 33.75
N THR A 467 -23.70 2.07 34.06
CA THR A 467 -24.44 2.85 33.05
C THR A 467 -23.49 3.57 32.08
N GLU A 468 -22.49 4.29 32.60
CA GLU A 468 -21.57 5.05 31.77
C GLU A 468 -20.59 4.15 31.01
N LEU A 469 -20.14 3.05 31.62
CA LEU A 469 -19.25 2.10 30.95
C LEU A 469 -19.98 1.32 29.84
N ASP A 470 -21.21 0.85 30.05
CA ASP A 470 -21.99 0.22 28.98
C ASP A 470 -22.30 1.22 27.86
N ALA A 471 -22.75 2.44 28.20
CA ALA A 471 -23.02 3.48 27.20
C ALA A 471 -21.75 3.86 26.42
N SER A 472 -20.60 3.98 27.09
CA SER A 472 -19.31 4.21 26.43
C SER A 472 -18.95 3.06 25.49
N LEU A 473 -19.11 1.80 25.92
CA LEU A 473 -18.80 0.63 25.10
C LEU A 473 -19.68 0.56 23.85
N GLN A 474 -20.99 0.82 23.97
CA GLN A 474 -21.88 0.84 22.80
C GLN A 474 -21.53 1.96 21.81
N ARG A 475 -21.11 3.14 22.32
CA ARG A 475 -20.65 4.25 21.48
C ARG A 475 -19.35 3.92 20.77
N LEU A 476 -18.38 3.33 21.48
CA LEU A 476 -17.12 2.84 20.92
C LEU A 476 -17.38 1.84 19.79
N LYS A 477 -18.18 0.80 20.09
CA LYS A 477 -18.56 -0.24 19.13
C LYS A 477 -19.24 0.32 17.89
N SER A 478 -20.14 1.28 18.08
CA SER A 478 -20.88 1.88 16.96
C SER A 478 -19.97 2.75 16.09
N CYS A 479 -19.04 3.48 16.72
CA CYS A 479 -18.06 4.33 16.05
C CYS A 479 -17.11 3.49 15.18
N THR A 480 -16.48 2.47 15.77
CA THR A 480 -15.56 1.58 15.05
C THR A 480 -16.27 0.81 13.93
N ALA A 481 -17.48 0.31 14.16
CA ALA A 481 -18.25 -0.37 13.11
C ALA A 481 -18.64 0.57 11.96
N PHE A 482 -19.02 1.82 12.26
CA PHE A 482 -19.33 2.81 11.22
C PHE A 482 -18.13 3.09 10.33
N ASP A 483 -16.94 3.23 10.92
CA ASP A 483 -15.71 3.47 10.16
C ASP A 483 -15.36 2.31 9.22
N GLN A 484 -15.59 1.07 9.67
CA GLN A 484 -15.41 -0.12 8.82
C GLN A 484 -16.37 -0.11 7.62
N TYR A 485 -17.65 0.21 7.83
CA TYR A 485 -18.61 0.32 6.72
C TYR A 485 -18.29 1.46 5.76
N LYS A 486 -17.79 2.58 6.29
CA LYS A 486 -17.35 3.71 5.49
C LYS A 486 -16.16 3.33 4.62
N LEU A 487 -15.15 2.64 5.17
CA LEU A 487 -14.01 2.12 4.41
C LEU A 487 -14.47 1.24 3.24
N ILE A 488 -15.42 0.33 3.47
CA ILE A 488 -15.99 -0.54 2.41
C ILE A 488 -16.61 0.30 1.29
N ALA A 489 -17.41 1.31 1.65
CA ALA A 489 -18.07 2.18 0.67
C ALA A 489 -17.06 3.03 -0.12
N ASP A 490 -16.13 3.69 0.57
CA ASP A 490 -15.11 4.54 -0.04
C ASP A 490 -14.20 3.71 -0.98
N THR A 491 -13.88 2.46 -0.60
CA THR A 491 -13.11 1.55 -1.44
C THR A 491 -13.88 1.17 -2.72
N HIS A 492 -15.16 0.81 -2.59
CA HIS A 492 -16.00 0.48 -3.74
C HIS A 492 -16.04 1.64 -4.75
N ASP A 493 -16.22 2.86 -4.26
CA ASP A 493 -16.29 4.06 -5.10
C ASP A 493 -14.94 4.36 -5.76
N LEU A 494 -13.82 4.17 -5.04
CA LEU A 494 -12.48 4.33 -5.58
C LEU A 494 -12.19 3.33 -6.72
N VAL A 495 -12.50 2.05 -6.53
CA VAL A 495 -12.31 1.01 -7.57
C VAL A 495 -13.11 1.38 -8.84
N ALA A 496 -14.35 1.83 -8.67
CA ALA A 496 -15.16 2.27 -9.80
C ALA A 496 -14.55 3.48 -10.51
N ALA A 497 -14.03 4.46 -9.75
CA ALA A 497 -13.40 5.66 -10.30
C ALA A 497 -12.07 5.36 -11.04
N VAL A 498 -11.31 4.37 -10.57
CA VAL A 498 -10.09 3.89 -11.23
C VAL A 498 -10.40 3.32 -12.62
N TYR A 499 -11.40 2.44 -12.72
CA TYR A 499 -11.79 1.86 -14.01
C TYR A 499 -12.51 2.85 -14.93
N ASP A 500 -13.30 3.79 -14.39
CA ASP A 500 -13.87 4.87 -15.21
C ASP A 500 -12.78 5.77 -15.82
N CYS A 501 -11.71 6.04 -15.05
CA CYS A 501 -10.56 6.79 -15.54
C CYS A 501 -9.82 6.07 -16.67
N GLU A 502 -9.70 4.73 -16.61
CA GLU A 502 -9.08 3.95 -17.69
C GLU A 502 -9.78 4.19 -19.04
N GLU A 503 -11.09 4.39 -19.04
CA GLU A 503 -11.90 4.61 -20.24
C GLU A 503 -11.95 6.08 -20.67
N THR A 504 -12.11 7.00 -19.70
CA THR A 504 -12.47 8.40 -19.98
C THR A 504 -11.32 9.38 -19.77
N GLY A 505 -10.29 8.98 -19.03
CA GLY A 505 -9.20 9.82 -18.58
C GLY A 505 -9.65 10.89 -17.58
N TYR A 506 -10.26 11.97 -18.08
CA TYR A 506 -10.67 13.11 -17.27
C TYR A 506 -12.17 13.10 -16.96
N ASN A 507 -12.50 12.87 -15.69
CA ASN A 507 -13.71 13.35 -15.02
C ASN A 507 -13.32 14.04 -13.71
#